data_AF-A0A399CVQ5-F1
#
_entry.id   AF-A0A399CVQ5-F1
#
_cell.length_a   1.000
_cell.length_b   1.000
_cell.length_c   1.000
_cell.angle_alpha   90.00
_cell.angle_beta   90.00
_cell.angle_gamma   90.00
#
_symmetry.space_group_name_H-M   'P 1'
#
loop_
_entity.id
_entity.type
_entity.pdbx_description
1 polymer ?
#
loop_
_entity_poly.entity_id
_entity_poly.type
_entity_poly.pdbx_seq_one_letter_code
_entity_poly.pdbx_strand_id
1 'polypeptide(L)'
;HSLNEEAADFTMILDEDKGEFSIDLHKCPSKGMLLELKHMTPYHSYCDHCPALYKPIAEGLGYTYTSEIDCDNASCKITIKKP
;
A
#
# COMPACT_ATOMS: atom_id res chain seq x y z
N HIS A 1 -3.58 5.53 -13.76
CA HIS A 1 -3.86 4.09 -13.80
C HIS A 1 -4.45 3.69 -12.46
N SER A 2 -5.42 2.77 -12.44
CA SER A 2 -5.97 2.19 -11.21
C SER A 2 -5.26 0.88 -10.83
N LEU A 3 -5.37 0.41 -9.59
CA LEU A 3 -4.71 -0.83 -9.14
C LEU A 3 -5.06 -2.05 -10.02
N ASN A 4 -6.31 -2.13 -10.50
CA ASN A 4 -6.75 -3.17 -11.43
C ASN A 4 -6.08 -3.09 -12.81
N GLU A 5 -5.68 -1.89 -13.25
CA GLU A 5 -5.02 -1.67 -14.53
C GLU A 5 -3.51 -1.95 -14.47
N GLU A 6 -2.92 -2.00 -13.27
CA GLU A 6 -1.49 -2.22 -13.04
C GLU A 6 -1.13 -3.69 -12.78
N ALA A 7 -2.08 -4.61 -12.98
CA ALA A 7 -1.94 -6.03 -12.64
C ALA A 7 -1.51 -6.28 -11.18
N ALA A 8 -1.92 -5.39 -10.27
CA ALA A 8 -1.69 -5.57 -8.85
C ALA A 8 -2.50 -6.78 -8.35
N ASP A 9 -1.86 -7.66 -7.58
CA ASP A 9 -2.55 -8.69 -6.82
C ASP A 9 -2.95 -8.10 -5.46
N PHE A 10 -4.25 -7.91 -5.23
CA PHE A 10 -4.74 -7.29 -4.02
C PHE A 10 -6.15 -7.74 -3.63
N THR A 11 -6.44 -7.60 -2.34
CA THR A 11 -7.79 -7.65 -1.78
C THR A 11 -8.16 -6.26 -1.27
N MET A 12 -9.34 -5.76 -1.61
CA MET A 12 -9.86 -4.49 -1.10
C MET A 12 -11.17 -4.73 -0.37
N ILE A 13 -11.30 -4.20 0.84
CA ILE A 13 -12.46 -4.39 1.71
C ILE A 13 -12.91 -3.04 2.24
N LEU A 14 -14.21 -2.78 2.12
CA LEU A 14 -14.90 -1.74 2.87
C LEU A 14 -15.81 -2.43 3.89
N ASP A 15 -15.46 -2.34 5.17
CA ASP A 15 -16.24 -2.85 6.29
C ASP A 15 -16.95 -1.66 6.96
N GLU A 16 -18.19 -1.40 6.55
CA GLU A 16 -18.96 -0.27 7.04
C GLU A 16 -19.35 -0.41 8.52
N ASP A 17 -19.53 -1.65 9.00
CA ASP A 17 -19.87 -1.95 10.40
C ASP A 17 -18.72 -1.60 11.34
N LYS A 18 -17.48 -1.86 10.92
CA LYS A 18 -16.27 -1.45 11.66
C LYS A 18 -15.80 -0.04 11.31
N GLY A 19 -16.36 0.58 10.27
CA GLY A 19 -15.90 1.87 9.76
C GLY A 19 -14.48 1.81 9.20
N GLU A 20 -14.09 0.67 8.62
CA GLU A 20 -12.74 0.40 8.11
C GLU A 20 -12.73 0.23 6.60
N PHE A 21 -11.76 0.85 5.95
CA PHE A 21 -11.38 0.56 4.58
C PHE A 21 -9.97 -0.04 4.59
N SER A 22 -9.76 -1.14 3.88
CA SER A 22 -8.44 -1.76 3.79
C SER A 22 -8.11 -2.22 2.38
N ILE A 23 -6.82 -2.17 2.06
CA ILE A 23 -6.24 -2.73 0.85
C ILE A 23 -5.09 -3.62 1.31
N ASP A 24 -5.16 -4.89 0.98
CA ASP A 24 -4.10 -5.88 1.16
C ASP A 24 -3.47 -6.15 -0.22
N LEU A 25 -2.29 -5.58 -0.50
CA LEU A 25 -1.53 -5.85 -1.71
C LEU A 25 -0.66 -7.09 -1.48
N HIS A 26 -1.06 -8.21 -2.06
CA HIS A 26 -0.29 -9.46 -2.09
C HIS A 26 0.97 -9.32 -2.96
N LYS A 27 0.89 -8.52 -4.03
CA LYS A 27 2.04 -8.16 -4.87
C LYS A 27 1.92 -6.71 -5.37
N CYS A 28 2.67 -5.82 -4.75
CA CYS A 28 2.86 -4.43 -5.19
C CYS A 28 3.50 -4.42 -6.59
N PRO A 29 2.86 -3.79 -7.59
CA PRO A 29 3.33 -3.82 -8.97
C PRO A 29 4.72 -3.16 -9.11
N SER A 30 4.91 -2.01 -8.45
CA SER A 30 6.16 -1.27 -8.56
C SER A 30 7.30 -1.94 -7.80
N LYS A 31 7.09 -2.35 -6.54
CA LYS A 31 8.14 -3.04 -5.77
C LYS A 31 8.44 -4.42 -6.34
N GLY A 32 7.44 -5.16 -6.80
CA GLY A 32 7.61 -6.44 -7.48
C GLY A 32 8.49 -6.31 -8.71
N MET A 33 8.24 -5.32 -9.56
CA MET A 33 9.10 -5.01 -10.71
C MET A 33 10.53 -4.63 -10.29
N LEU A 34 10.70 -3.81 -9.26
CA LEU A 34 12.02 -3.42 -8.76
C LEU A 34 12.84 -4.60 -8.24
N LEU A 35 12.20 -5.60 -7.62
CA LEU A 35 12.88 -6.82 -7.14
C LEU A 35 13.37 -7.73 -8.29
N GLU A 36 12.78 -7.62 -9.49
CA GLU A 36 13.17 -8.41 -10.66
C GLU A 36 14.37 -7.78 -11.42
N LEU A 37 14.77 -6.55 -11.10
CA LEU A 37 15.87 -5.85 -11.75
C LEU A 37 17.23 -6.43 -11.34
N LYS A 38 18.01 -6.89 -12.32
CA LYS A 38 19.35 -7.49 -12.10
C LYS A 38 20.52 -6.51 -12.17
N HIS A 39 20.28 -5.29 -12.65
CA HIS A 39 21.33 -4.34 -13.00
C HIS A 39 21.37 -3.09 -12.09
N MET A 40 20.51 -3.04 -11.08
CA MET A 40 20.50 -1.97 -10.08
C MET A 40 20.00 -2.49 -8.74
N THR A 41 20.43 -1.83 -7.66
CA THR A 41 19.87 -2.05 -6.33
C THR A 41 18.77 -1.02 -6.10
N PRO A 42 17.51 -1.42 -5.89
CA PRO A 42 16.44 -0.49 -5.55
C PRO A 42 16.75 0.29 -4.27
N TYR A 43 16.27 1.52 -4.16
CA TYR A 43 16.42 2.31 -2.95
C TYR A 43 15.79 1.58 -1.75
N HIS A 44 16.53 1.51 -0.63
CA HIS A 44 16.17 0.69 0.53
C HIS A 44 14.80 1.06 1.12
N SER A 45 14.48 2.36 1.13
CA SER A 45 13.22 2.91 1.65
C SER A 45 12.18 3.13 0.56
N TYR A 46 12.23 2.40 -0.55
CA TYR A 46 11.27 2.59 -1.65
C TYR A 46 9.81 2.45 -1.18
N CYS A 47 9.50 1.49 -0.31
CA CYS A 47 8.11 1.23 0.11
C CYS A 47 7.48 2.35 0.96
N ASP A 48 8.30 3.25 1.51
CA ASP A 48 7.83 4.35 2.38
C ASP A 48 7.02 5.41 1.58
N HIS A 49 7.04 5.35 0.24
CA HIS A 49 6.35 6.32 -0.61
C HIS A 49 4.82 6.29 -0.45
N CYS A 50 4.19 5.12 -0.32
CA CYS A 50 2.74 5.01 -0.20
C CYS A 50 2.25 5.68 1.10
N PRO A 51 2.77 5.33 2.29
CA PRO A 51 2.41 6.04 3.52
C PRO A 51 2.74 7.53 3.45
N ALA A 52 3.90 7.91 2.92
CA ALA A 52 4.29 9.33 2.82
C ALA A 52 3.30 10.16 2.00
N LEU A 53 2.68 9.57 0.96
CA LEU A 53 1.69 10.25 0.13
C LEU A 53 0.29 10.25 0.74
N TYR A 54 -0.19 9.10 1.25
CA TYR A 54 -1.59 8.94 1.62
C TYR A 54 -1.89 9.20 3.09
N LYS A 55 -0.95 8.89 4.00
CA LYS A 55 -1.14 9.08 5.44
C LYS A 55 -1.46 10.55 5.79
N PRO A 56 -0.71 11.57 5.30
CA PRO A 56 -0.99 12.96 5.66
C PRO A 56 -2.38 13.43 5.20
N ILE A 57 -2.85 12.92 4.06
CA ILE A 57 -4.17 13.26 3.51
C ILE A 57 -5.27 12.62 4.35
N ALA A 58 -5.16 11.32 4.64
CA ALA A 58 -6.14 10.59 5.45
C ALA A 58 -6.24 11.17 6.87
N GLU A 59 -5.10 11.39 7.53
CA GLU A 59 -5.04 11.97 8.88
C GLU A 59 -5.50 13.43 8.89
N GLY A 60 -5.19 14.21 7.84
CA GLY A 60 -5.69 15.57 7.68
C GLY A 60 -7.22 15.68 7.53
N LEU A 61 -7.88 14.60 7.09
CA LEU A 61 -9.33 14.49 7.01
C LEU A 61 -9.97 13.87 8.27
N GLY A 62 -9.17 13.56 9.30
CA GLY A 62 -9.63 13.00 10.57
C GLY A 62 -9.75 11.48 10.62
N TYR A 63 -9.24 10.75 9.62
CA TYR A 63 -9.16 9.29 9.66
C TYR A 63 -7.87 8.82 10.32
N THR A 64 -7.87 7.59 10.84
CA THR A 64 -6.63 6.92 11.25
C THR A 64 -6.07 6.12 10.08
N TYR A 65 -4.80 6.33 9.73
CA TYR A 65 -4.11 5.57 8.69
C TYR A 65 -3.03 4.68 9.30
N THR A 66 -3.07 3.40 8.97
CA THR A 66 -2.06 2.41 9.37
C THR A 66 -1.58 1.63 8.15
N SER A 67 -0.31 1.22 8.17
CA SER A 67 0.28 0.41 7.11
C SER A 67 1.22 -0.64 7.67
N GLU A 68 1.14 -1.84 7.12
CA GLU A 68 2.05 -2.96 7.35
C GLU A 68 2.78 -3.22 6.04
N ILE A 69 4.12 -3.26 6.04
CA ILE A 69 4.93 -3.30 4.82
C ILE A 69 5.93 -4.45 4.92
N ASP A 70 5.93 -5.31 3.90
CA ASP A 70 6.94 -6.33 3.66
C ASP A 70 7.59 -6.08 2.29
N CYS A 71 8.67 -5.29 2.31
CA CYS A 71 9.38 -4.92 1.11
C CYS A 71 10.04 -6.11 0.41
N ASP A 72 10.46 -7.15 1.14
CA ASP A 72 11.20 -8.26 0.57
C ASP A 72 10.28 -9.17 -0.26
N ASN A 73 9.00 -9.26 0.13
CA ASN A 73 7.97 -9.97 -0.62
C ASN A 73 7.12 -9.06 -1.52
N ALA A 74 7.47 -7.78 -1.60
CA ALA A 74 6.68 -6.77 -2.31
C ALA A 74 5.20 -6.76 -1.90
N SER A 75 4.89 -7.01 -0.63
CA SER A 75 3.51 -6.99 -0.12
C SER A 75 3.33 -5.89 0.92
N CYS A 76 2.10 -5.37 1.01
CA CYS A 76 1.76 -4.38 2.02
C CYS A 76 0.26 -4.33 2.27
N LYS A 77 -0.12 -3.95 3.48
CA LYS A 77 -1.50 -3.71 3.85
C LYS A 77 -1.68 -2.28 4.31
N ILE A 78 -2.72 -1.63 3.84
CA ILE A 78 -3.14 -0.29 4.27
C ILE A 78 -4.51 -0.45 4.92
N THR A 79 -4.70 0.18 6.08
CA THR A 79 -6.01 0.27 6.74
C THR A 79 -6.28 1.72 7.12
N ILE A 80 -7.43 2.22 6.70
CA ILE A 80 -7.96 3.54 7.01
C ILE A 80 -9.22 3.34 7.85
N LYS A 81 -9.29 3.96 9.03
CA LYS A 81 -10.43 3.84 9.94
C LYS A 81 -11.07 5.19 10.18
N LYS A 82 -12.40 5.21 10.29
CA LYS A 82 -13.14 6.34 10.86
C LYS A 82 -12.61 6.65 12.29
N PRO A 83 -12.67 7.91 12.72
CA PRO A 83 -12.30 8.29 14.09
C PRO A 83 -13.17 7.62 15.15
#